data_AF-A0A2X0I5X3-F1
#
_entry.id   AF-A0A2X0I5X3-F1
#
_cell.length_a   1.000
_cell.length_b   1.000
_cell.length_c   1.000
_cell.angle_alpha   90.00
_cell.angle_beta   90.00
_cell.angle_gamma   90.00
#
_symmetry.space_group_name_H-M   'P 1'
#
loop_
_entity.id
_entity.type
_entity.pdbx_description
1 polymer ?
#
loop_
_entity_poly.entity_id
_entity_poly.type
_entity_poly.pdbx_seq_one_letter_code
_entity_poly.pdbx_strand_id
1 'polypeptide(L)'
;MTSAPAAMQAGSLPVYLAPATEGHQAAQARSAGQAASRPITVTMADPAKAGVHGLLFTLTPASGSATEPLQVQIDTHTLDAAYGGDAGLRATLVELPACALTTPHAKACLKATPVKAQLDPATHRLTATVTLTDTAAAPAARTTGATNRAGVVAPMVLAVQTASSGGGGSYSATSLTPSSQWAAGNSSGGFSYGYPITVPPALAGAAPTVSLSYDSSSVDGRTSATNAQTSWIGEGWDYSTGFIERSYKNCSNDGIANSGDECWGGFNATMSLNGHSGTLVRDDTTGKWHLQGDDGSTIEFLTGASNGAWNGEYVKVTDASGTVYYFGLNHLPGGDKTDPASNSAWTVPVYNPNPANSTSTPPTPADPCYSTTTGKASWCQMAWRWNLDYVVDPHGNLTTYTYTPEANYYSRGGGQNSG
;
A
#
# COMPACT_ATOMS: atom_id res chain seq x y z
N MET A 1 10.63 45.02 16.36
CA MET A 1 10.87 43.61 16.74
C MET A 1 11.20 43.57 18.22
N THR A 2 10.21 43.28 19.07
CA THR A 2 10.38 43.20 20.53
C THR A 2 10.83 41.79 20.91
N SER A 3 12.04 41.66 21.47
CA SER A 3 12.62 40.39 21.90
C SER A 3 11.86 39.79 23.10
N ALA A 4 11.35 38.56 22.94
CA ALA A 4 10.78 37.76 24.02
C ALA A 4 11.80 37.55 25.17
N PRO A 5 11.37 37.38 26.44
CA PRO A 5 12.26 37.04 27.53
C PRO A 5 13.00 35.71 27.27
N ALA A 6 14.26 35.63 27.70
CA ALA A 6 15.10 34.44 27.53
C ALA A 6 14.55 33.29 28.38
N ALA A 7 14.21 32.17 27.75
CA ALA A 7 13.73 30.97 28.44
C ALA A 7 14.89 30.24 29.13
N MET A 8 14.65 29.75 30.34
CA MET A 8 15.65 29.02 31.13
C MET A 8 15.40 27.52 31.03
N GLN A 9 16.45 26.75 30.72
CA GLN A 9 16.36 25.29 30.63
C GLN A 9 16.17 24.67 32.02
N ALA A 10 15.28 23.69 32.12
CA ALA A 10 15.07 22.88 33.31
C ALA A 10 16.19 21.84 33.46
N GLY A 11 17.32 22.26 34.03
CA GLY A 11 18.50 21.39 34.17
C GLY A 11 19.02 20.94 32.79
N SER A 12 19.14 19.63 32.59
CA SER A 12 19.51 19.01 31.30
C SER A 12 18.32 18.47 30.50
N LEU A 13 17.09 18.78 30.91
CA LEU A 13 15.88 18.28 30.27
C LEU A 13 15.58 19.07 28.98
N PRO A 14 14.82 18.49 28.02
CA PRO A 14 14.41 19.19 26.80
C PRO A 14 13.29 20.24 27.05
N VAL A 15 13.14 20.77 28.26
CA VAL A 15 12.06 21.68 28.67
C VAL A 15 12.65 22.99 29.16
N TYR A 16 12.09 24.11 28.71
CA TYR A 16 12.52 25.47 29.03
C TYR A 16 11.32 26.28 29.50
N LEU A 17 11.53 27.12 30.53
CA LEU A 17 10.48 27.90 31.17
C LEU A 17 10.79 29.40 31.08
N ALA A 18 9.76 30.21 30.80
CA ALA A 18 9.83 31.67 30.84
C ALA A 18 8.53 32.28 31.38
N PRO A 19 8.57 33.47 32.01
CA PRO A 19 7.36 34.22 32.31
C PRO A 19 6.62 34.60 31.02
N ALA A 20 5.31 34.33 30.93
CA ALA A 20 4.53 34.72 29.77
C ALA A 20 4.12 36.20 29.89
N THR A 21 5.00 37.12 29.46
CA THR A 21 4.67 38.55 29.33
C THR A 21 4.77 38.95 27.87
N GLU A 22 3.66 39.43 27.29
CA GLU A 22 3.64 40.01 25.95
C GLU A 22 4.05 41.49 25.96
N GLY A 23 4.85 41.92 24.97
CA GLY A 23 5.05 43.34 24.65
C GLY A 23 5.54 44.22 25.81
N HIS A 24 5.29 45.53 25.73
CA HIS A 24 5.86 46.62 26.57
C HIS A 24 5.92 46.37 28.10
N GLN A 25 5.11 45.46 28.64
CA GLN A 25 5.14 45.00 30.05
C GLN A 25 6.43 44.24 30.42
N ALA A 26 7.00 43.48 29.49
CA ALA A 26 8.27 42.75 29.68
C ALA A 26 9.49 43.69 29.76
N ALA A 27 9.39 44.90 29.19
CA ALA A 27 10.40 45.93 29.33
C ALA A 27 10.31 46.62 30.70
N GLN A 28 9.08 46.89 31.18
CA GLN A 28 8.83 47.48 32.50
C GLN A 28 9.21 46.55 33.67
N ALA A 29 8.94 45.24 33.57
CA ALA A 29 9.31 44.25 34.59
C ALA A 29 10.84 44.10 34.75
N ARG A 30 11.61 44.25 33.65
CA ARG A 30 13.08 44.24 33.69
C ARG A 30 13.66 45.48 34.38
N SER A 31 13.02 46.65 34.22
CA SER A 31 13.42 47.89 34.88
C SER A 31 13.01 48.00 36.35
N ALA A 32 12.12 47.12 36.84
CA ALA A 32 11.62 47.15 38.22
C ALA A 32 12.37 46.22 39.20
N GLY A 33 13.34 45.41 38.74
CA GLY A 33 14.12 44.52 39.63
C GLY A 33 13.29 43.50 40.42
N GLN A 34 12.04 43.25 40.03
CA GLN A 34 11.10 42.35 40.70
C GLN A 34 10.63 41.27 39.71
N ALA A 35 11.52 40.36 39.37
CA ALA A 35 11.13 39.04 38.88
C ALA A 35 11.46 38.04 39.99
N ALA A 36 10.52 37.84 40.92
CA ALA A 36 10.63 36.72 41.85
C ALA A 36 10.62 35.43 41.02
N SER A 37 11.77 34.80 40.80
CA SER A 37 11.84 33.50 40.14
C SER A 37 11.20 32.48 41.07
N ARG A 38 9.97 32.06 40.76
CA ARG A 38 9.27 31.05 41.54
C ARG A 38 9.80 29.68 41.13
N PRO A 39 10.21 28.81 42.06
CA PRO A 39 10.69 27.50 41.70
C PRO A 39 9.53 26.66 41.16
N ILE A 40 9.68 26.17 39.94
CA ILE A 40 8.81 25.19 39.29
C ILE A 40 9.65 23.95 39.09
N THR A 41 9.19 22.82 39.62
CA THR A 41 9.86 21.54 39.42
C THR A 41 9.35 20.90 38.14
N VAL A 42 10.28 20.53 37.26
CA VAL A 42 9.99 19.75 36.04
C VAL A 42 10.48 18.32 36.25
N THR A 43 9.59 17.35 36.11
CA THR A 43 9.94 15.93 36.25
C THR A 43 9.53 15.18 34.99
N MET A 44 10.49 14.51 34.33
CA MET A 44 10.18 13.58 33.24
C MET A 44 9.55 12.30 33.80
N ALA A 45 8.52 11.81 33.12
CA ALA A 45 7.90 10.51 33.39
C ALA A 45 8.12 9.57 32.21
N ASP A 46 7.99 8.26 32.45
CA ASP A 46 8.13 7.24 31.42
C ASP A 46 6.88 7.25 30.50
N PRO A 47 7.03 7.67 29.23
CA PRO A 47 5.90 7.82 28.33
C PRO A 47 5.30 6.46 27.95
N ALA A 48 6.11 5.38 27.89
CA ALA A 48 5.64 4.04 27.52
C ALA A 48 4.67 3.48 28.56
N LYS A 49 4.93 3.73 29.85
CA LYS A 49 4.03 3.34 30.93
C LYS A 49 2.69 4.06 30.87
N ALA A 50 2.68 5.31 30.41
CA ALA A 50 1.46 6.09 30.26
C ALA A 50 0.72 5.86 28.93
N GLY A 51 1.23 4.99 28.04
CA GLY A 51 0.68 4.79 26.70
C GLY A 51 0.88 6.01 25.79
N VAL A 52 1.87 6.86 26.08
CA VAL A 52 2.22 8.05 25.31
C VAL A 52 3.37 7.72 24.36
N HIS A 53 3.18 8.02 23.08
CA HIS A 53 4.23 7.93 22.07
C HIS A 53 4.86 9.32 21.89
N GLY A 54 5.87 9.64 22.71
CA GLY A 54 6.53 10.95 22.72
C GLY A 54 7.15 11.28 24.08
N LEU A 55 7.14 12.56 24.48
CA LEU A 55 7.66 12.99 25.79
C LEU A 55 6.53 13.14 26.80
N LEU A 56 6.79 12.83 28.07
CA LEU A 56 5.85 13.02 29.17
C LEU A 56 6.57 13.67 30.35
N PHE A 57 6.01 14.75 30.88
CA PHE A 57 6.58 15.45 32.03
C PHE A 57 5.52 16.13 32.87
N THR A 58 5.90 16.48 34.11
CA THR A 58 5.05 17.23 35.02
C THR A 58 5.65 18.60 35.35
N LEU A 59 4.77 19.57 35.55
CA LEU A 59 5.09 20.89 36.08
C LEU A 59 4.44 21.04 37.46
N THR A 60 5.26 21.23 38.48
CA THR A 60 4.77 21.40 39.86
C THR A 60 5.25 22.75 40.39
N PRO A 61 4.35 23.74 40.62
CA PRO A 61 4.73 24.99 41.26
C PRO A 61 5.05 24.77 42.74
N ALA A 62 5.86 25.64 43.35
CA ALA A 62 5.95 25.67 44.82
C ALA A 62 4.64 26.15 45.45
N SER A 63 4.31 25.64 46.64
CA SER A 63 3.07 25.96 47.37
C SER A 63 2.92 27.45 47.65
N GLY A 64 1.69 27.98 47.54
CA GLY A 64 1.40 29.40 47.65
C GLY A 64 1.67 30.17 46.35
N SER A 65 1.56 29.48 45.20
CA SER A 65 1.80 30.08 43.90
C SER A 65 0.55 30.75 43.33
N ALA A 66 0.65 32.02 42.95
CA ALA A 66 -0.43 32.71 42.23
C ALA A 66 -0.60 32.06 40.85
N THR A 67 -1.85 31.98 40.40
CA THR A 67 -2.25 31.43 39.11
C THR A 67 -1.81 32.37 37.99
N GLU A 68 -0.58 32.19 37.51
CA GLU A 68 0.03 33.04 36.49
C GLU A 68 0.33 32.26 35.21
N PRO A 69 0.22 32.90 34.04
CA PRO A 69 0.65 32.32 32.77
C PRO A 69 2.16 32.06 32.73
N LEU A 70 2.53 30.83 32.40
CA LEU A 70 3.90 30.34 32.23
C LEU A 70 4.11 29.94 30.76
N GLN A 71 5.16 30.45 30.14
CA GLN A 71 5.59 29.97 28.83
C GLN A 71 6.48 28.74 29.01
N VAL A 72 6.12 27.65 28.34
CA VAL A 72 6.84 26.38 28.29
C VAL A 72 7.31 26.18 26.86
N GLN A 73 8.61 25.98 26.67
CA GLN A 73 9.20 25.63 25.38
C GLN A 73 9.80 24.23 25.47
N ILE A 74 9.51 23.38 24.50
CA ILE A 74 10.03 22.02 24.43
C ILE A 74 10.95 21.90 23.22
N ASP A 75 12.13 21.29 23.43
CA ASP A 75 13.01 20.84 22.36
C ASP A 75 12.46 19.56 21.74
N THR A 76 12.04 19.63 20.48
CA THR A 76 11.42 18.49 19.79
C THR A 76 12.42 17.68 18.97
N HIS A 77 13.69 18.08 18.90
CA HIS A 77 14.73 17.36 18.15
C HIS A 77 14.98 15.94 18.70
N THR A 78 14.71 15.71 19.98
CA THR A 78 14.78 14.37 20.58
C THR A 78 13.74 13.42 20.00
N LEU A 79 12.61 13.92 19.48
CA LEU A 79 11.59 13.12 18.83
C LEU A 79 12.03 12.71 17.42
N ASP A 80 12.72 13.59 16.69
CA ASP A 80 13.27 13.27 15.37
C ASP A 80 14.28 12.11 15.45
N ALA A 81 15.17 12.16 16.45
CA ALA A 81 16.15 11.10 16.68
C ALA A 81 15.52 9.74 17.09
N ALA A 82 14.37 9.77 17.75
CA ALA A 82 13.71 8.56 18.26
C ALA A 82 12.72 7.92 17.28
N TYR A 83 12.05 8.71 16.43
CA TYR A 83 10.92 8.26 15.63
C TYR A 83 11.07 8.51 14.11
N GLY A 84 12.01 9.36 13.68
CA GLY A 84 12.21 9.68 12.26
C GLY A 84 11.02 10.39 11.59
N GLY A 85 11.11 10.62 10.28
CA GLY A 85 10.04 11.23 9.47
C GLY A 85 9.55 12.58 10.00
N ASP A 86 10.48 13.46 10.37
CA ASP A 86 10.19 14.80 10.90
C ASP A 86 9.20 14.79 12.09
N ALA A 87 9.30 13.79 12.97
CA ALA A 87 8.45 13.63 14.15
C ALA A 87 8.46 14.88 15.07
N GLY A 88 9.61 15.52 15.23
CA GLY A 88 9.77 16.76 15.98
C GLY A 88 9.08 17.96 15.33
N LEU A 89 8.96 17.98 13.99
CA LEU A 89 8.20 18.98 13.24
C LEU A 89 6.68 18.74 13.23
N ARG A 90 6.24 17.63 13.83
CA ARG A 90 4.83 17.26 14.03
C ARG A 90 4.41 17.26 15.49
N ALA A 91 5.27 17.77 16.37
CA ALA A 91 5.03 17.75 17.80
C ALA A 91 3.81 18.62 18.16
N THR A 92 2.89 18.03 18.93
CA THR A 92 1.73 18.69 19.54
C THR A 92 1.78 18.51 21.04
N LEU A 93 1.23 19.47 21.78
CA LEU A 93 1.20 19.45 23.23
C LEU A 93 -0.22 19.14 23.71
N VAL A 94 -0.34 18.19 24.63
CA VAL A 94 -1.60 17.86 25.27
C VAL A 94 -1.42 17.81 26.79
N GLU A 95 -2.48 18.14 27.51
CA GLU A 95 -2.59 17.94 28.96
C GLU A 95 -3.31 16.62 29.23
N LEU A 96 -2.72 15.80 30.11
CA LEU A 96 -3.29 14.54 30.56
C LEU A 96 -3.81 14.66 32.00
N PRO A 97 -4.85 13.89 32.37
CA PRO A 97 -5.26 13.79 33.76
C PRO A 97 -4.13 13.21 34.61
N ALA A 98 -3.99 13.64 35.86
CA ALA A 98 -2.93 13.14 36.77
C ALA A 98 -2.93 11.60 36.92
N CYS A 99 -4.10 10.96 36.77
CA CYS A 99 -4.22 9.51 36.82
C CYS A 99 -3.56 8.78 35.64
N ALA A 100 -3.15 9.47 34.57
CA ALA A 100 -2.34 8.90 33.49
C ALA A 100 -0.98 8.36 33.98
N LEU A 101 -0.46 8.90 35.09
CA LEU A 101 0.81 8.47 35.68
C LEU A 101 0.69 7.18 36.52
N THR A 102 -0.52 6.82 36.96
CA THR A 102 -0.74 5.72 37.92
C THR A 102 -1.65 4.62 37.39
N THR A 103 -2.66 4.97 36.59
CA THR A 103 -3.72 4.08 36.09
C THR A 103 -3.99 4.32 34.59
N PRO A 104 -2.97 4.15 33.73
CA PRO A 104 -3.01 4.50 32.30
C PRO A 104 -4.03 3.66 31.49
N HIS A 105 -4.42 2.48 31.98
CA HIS A 105 -5.39 1.62 31.30
C HIS A 105 -6.85 2.03 31.49
N ALA A 106 -7.14 2.96 32.40
CA ALA A 106 -8.49 3.44 32.61
C ALA A 106 -8.87 4.46 31.52
N LYS A 107 -10.03 4.28 30.87
CA LYS A 107 -10.51 5.18 29.81
C LYS A 107 -10.51 6.66 30.20
N ALA A 108 -10.80 6.98 31.45
CA ALA A 108 -10.80 8.35 31.96
C ALA A 108 -9.39 8.99 32.00
N CYS A 109 -8.33 8.19 32.13
CA CYS A 109 -6.95 8.66 32.21
C CYS A 109 -6.27 8.80 30.84
N LEU A 110 -6.89 8.28 29.78
CA LEU A 110 -6.45 8.43 28.39
C LEU A 110 -6.98 9.71 27.72
N LYS A 111 -7.82 10.50 28.40
CA LYS A 111 -8.43 11.69 27.82
C LYS A 111 -7.40 12.83 27.72
N ALA A 112 -6.79 12.98 26.55
CA ALA A 112 -5.89 14.09 26.24
C ALA A 112 -6.68 15.38 25.90
N THR A 113 -6.31 16.49 26.54
CA THR A 113 -6.86 17.83 26.25
C THR A 113 -5.82 18.61 25.45
N PRO A 114 -6.10 19.03 24.20
CA PRO A 114 -5.13 19.78 23.41
C PRO A 114 -4.72 21.10 24.08
N VAL A 115 -3.41 21.35 24.16
CA VAL A 115 -2.84 22.62 24.62
C VAL A 115 -2.39 23.40 23.39
N LYS A 116 -2.83 24.66 23.28
CA LYS A 116 -2.43 25.53 22.18
C LYS A 116 -0.92 25.80 22.28
N ALA A 117 -0.19 25.32 21.29
CA ALA A 117 1.25 25.47 21.18
C ALA A 117 1.63 25.93 19.76
N GLN A 118 2.73 26.66 19.64
CA GLN A 118 3.32 27.11 18.39
C GLN A 118 4.68 26.45 18.22
N LEU A 119 4.85 25.73 17.11
CA LEU A 119 6.11 25.08 16.74
C LEU A 119 6.91 26.00 15.81
N ASP A 120 8.14 26.31 16.18
CA ASP A 120 9.11 26.96 15.30
C ASP A 120 9.93 25.89 14.55
N PRO A 121 9.74 25.74 13.23
CA PRO A 121 10.42 24.71 12.45
C PRO A 121 11.91 24.96 12.27
N ALA A 122 12.40 26.20 12.40
CA ALA A 122 13.83 26.50 12.26
C ALA A 122 14.61 26.11 13.53
N THR A 123 13.96 26.18 14.69
CA THR A 123 14.61 25.95 15.98
C THR A 123 14.16 24.67 16.68
N HIS A 124 13.18 23.94 16.11
CA HIS A 124 12.53 22.76 16.70
C HIS A 124 12.01 23.04 18.12
N ARG A 125 11.40 24.22 18.31
CA ARG A 125 10.86 24.67 19.60
C ARG A 125 9.34 24.68 19.59
N LEU A 126 8.74 23.82 20.41
CA LEU A 126 7.30 23.83 20.66
C LEU A 126 7.00 24.73 21.87
N THR A 127 6.42 25.90 21.64
CA THR A 127 6.15 26.93 22.65
C THR A 127 4.67 26.98 22.99
N ALA A 128 4.32 26.86 24.27
CA ALA A 128 2.95 27.00 24.77
C ALA A 128 2.91 27.92 25.99
N THR A 129 1.78 28.59 26.19
CA THR A 129 1.51 29.30 27.45
C THR A 129 0.49 28.50 28.23
N VAL A 130 0.88 28.04 29.42
CA VAL A 130 0.04 27.26 30.34
C VAL A 130 -0.15 28.03 31.64
N THR A 131 -1.30 27.86 32.27
CA THR A 131 -1.58 28.51 33.55
C THR A 131 -1.58 27.44 34.64
N LEU A 132 -0.61 27.51 35.55
CA LEU A 132 -0.55 26.59 36.68
C LEU A 132 -1.52 27.07 37.76
N THR A 133 -2.46 26.22 38.17
CA THR A 133 -3.37 26.49 39.28
C THR A 133 -2.85 25.85 40.56
N ASP A 134 -3.00 26.53 41.69
CA ASP A 134 -2.62 26.00 43.02
C ASP A 134 -3.74 25.15 43.65
N THR A 135 -4.82 24.88 42.92
CA THR A 135 -6.04 24.24 43.43
C THR A 135 -6.44 23.01 42.64
N ALA A 136 -6.23 21.83 43.24
CA ALA A 136 -6.92 20.61 42.83
C ALA A 136 -8.44 20.79 43.03
N ALA A 137 -9.20 20.95 41.95
CA ALA A 137 -10.66 20.95 42.03
C ALA A 137 -11.17 19.53 42.32
N ALA A 138 -11.33 19.19 43.60
CA ALA A 138 -12.18 18.07 44.01
C ALA A 138 -13.66 18.45 43.80
N PRO A 139 -14.57 17.50 43.49
CA PRO A 139 -16.00 17.79 43.40
C PRO A 139 -16.49 18.37 44.72
N ALA A 140 -17.26 19.46 44.65
CA ALA A 140 -17.76 20.16 45.82
C ALA A 140 -18.70 19.28 46.67
N ALA A 141 -18.14 18.58 47.66
CA ALA A 141 -18.91 18.15 48.82
C ALA A 141 -19.01 19.34 49.79
N ARG A 142 -20.20 19.93 49.89
CA ARG A 142 -20.56 20.93 50.90
C ARG A 142 -20.45 20.30 52.28
N THR A 143 -19.35 20.55 52.99
CA THR A 143 -19.31 20.41 54.45
C THR A 143 -18.64 21.64 55.05
N THR A 144 -19.40 22.31 55.91
CA THR A 144 -19.01 23.49 56.68
C THR A 144 -17.98 23.10 57.74
N GLY A 145 -16.74 23.55 57.59
CA GLY A 145 -15.70 23.39 58.60
C GLY A 145 -14.38 24.01 58.15
N ALA A 146 -14.05 25.17 58.70
CA ALA A 146 -12.80 25.86 58.44
C ALA A 146 -11.63 25.12 59.11
N THR A 147 -10.82 24.45 58.31
CA THR A 147 -9.43 24.09 58.64
C THR A 147 -8.57 24.53 57.47
N ASN A 148 -7.44 25.17 57.77
CA ASN A 148 -6.43 25.58 56.78
C ASN A 148 -5.93 24.33 56.03
N ARG A 149 -6.56 24.01 54.89
CA ARG A 149 -6.03 23.04 53.94
C ARG A 149 -4.78 23.66 53.34
N ALA A 150 -3.61 23.14 53.71
CA ALA A 150 -2.44 23.26 52.85
C ALA A 150 -2.87 22.80 51.45
N GLY A 151 -2.86 23.73 50.49
CA GLY A 151 -3.23 23.43 49.10
C GLY A 151 -2.39 22.25 48.64
N VAL A 152 -3.05 21.14 48.28
CA VAL A 152 -2.36 20.05 47.62
C VAL A 152 -2.03 20.56 46.23
N VAL A 153 -0.76 20.91 46.02
CA VAL A 153 -0.27 21.31 44.71
C VAL A 153 -0.39 20.09 43.79
N ALA A 154 -1.30 20.16 42.82
CA ALA A 154 -1.44 19.12 41.82
C ALA A 154 -0.42 19.37 40.70
N PRO A 155 0.40 18.37 40.32
CA PRO A 155 1.25 18.50 39.15
C PRO A 155 0.39 18.59 37.88
N MET A 156 0.68 19.56 37.02
CA MET A 156 0.13 19.57 35.66
C MET A 156 0.91 18.54 34.84
N VAL A 157 0.20 17.59 34.20
CA VAL A 157 0.83 16.54 33.38
C VAL A 157 0.72 16.93 31.91
N LEU A 158 1.86 17.13 31.27
CA LEU A 158 1.96 17.49 29.86
C LEU A 158 2.62 16.37 29.07
N ALA A 159 2.05 16.05 27.92
CA ALA A 159 2.59 15.11 26.97
C ALA A 159 2.83 15.81 25.63
N VAL A 160 3.98 15.56 25.03
CA VAL A 160 4.30 15.96 23.67
C VAL A 160 4.13 14.73 22.81
N GLN A 161 3.19 14.79 21.87
CA GLN A 161 2.83 13.69 20.98
C GLN A 161 3.05 14.11 19.54
N THR A 162 3.32 13.13 18.67
CA THR A 162 3.43 13.36 17.24
C THR A 162 2.04 13.40 16.62
N ALA A 163 1.68 14.53 16.01
CA ALA A 163 0.48 14.60 15.19
C ALA A 163 0.71 13.89 13.86
N SER A 164 -0.40 13.50 13.25
CA SER A 164 -0.43 12.90 11.93
C SER A 164 -0.17 13.91 10.81
N SER A 165 0.14 15.18 11.06
CA SER A 165 0.48 16.16 10.02
C SER A 165 1.38 17.27 10.56
N GLY A 166 2.17 17.91 9.69
CA GLY A 166 3.06 19.03 10.03
C GLY A 166 3.58 19.77 8.80
N GLY A 167 4.50 20.73 9.00
CA GLY A 167 5.02 21.60 7.94
C GLY A 167 5.76 20.89 6.79
N GLY A 168 6.25 19.67 7.02
CA GLY A 168 6.89 18.81 6.01
C GLY A 168 5.96 17.80 5.32
N GLY A 169 4.67 17.74 5.69
CA GLY A 169 3.70 16.83 5.08
C GLY A 169 2.70 16.21 6.05
N SER A 170 1.73 15.46 5.51
CA SER A 170 0.73 14.72 6.27
C SER A 170 1.04 13.22 6.31
N TYR A 171 1.04 12.65 7.50
CA TYR A 171 1.26 11.24 7.83
C TYR A 171 -0.01 10.58 8.38
N SER A 172 -1.14 11.28 8.35
CA SER A 172 -2.47 10.68 8.51
C SER A 172 -2.71 9.75 7.33
N ALA A 173 -3.53 8.72 7.53
CA ALA A 173 -4.17 8.03 6.41
C ALA A 173 -4.77 9.12 5.51
N THR A 174 -4.22 9.26 4.31
CA THR A 174 -4.47 10.38 3.44
C THR A 174 -5.95 10.38 3.07
N SER A 175 -6.69 11.46 3.34
CA SER A 175 -8.02 11.60 2.74
C SER A 175 -7.82 11.82 1.25
N LEU A 176 -8.25 10.85 0.46
CA LEU A 176 -8.01 10.82 -0.98
C LEU A 176 -8.77 11.98 -1.65
N THR A 177 -8.06 13.03 -2.05
CA THR A 177 -8.63 14.10 -2.87
C THR A 177 -8.87 13.58 -4.30
N PRO A 178 -10.04 13.86 -4.91
CA PRO A 178 -10.53 13.12 -6.06
C PRO A 178 -9.91 13.60 -7.37
N SER A 179 -9.07 12.77 -7.98
CA SER A 179 -8.86 12.77 -9.44
C SER A 179 -8.39 11.39 -9.92
N SER A 180 -9.14 10.37 -9.52
CA SER A 180 -8.92 8.98 -9.95
C SER A 180 -10.29 8.33 -9.95
N GLN A 181 -10.62 7.52 -10.96
CA GLN A 181 -11.94 6.90 -11.11
C GLN A 181 -12.21 5.99 -9.89
N TRP A 182 -12.99 6.51 -8.94
CA TRP A 182 -13.46 5.76 -7.78
C TRP A 182 -14.57 4.82 -8.21
N ALA A 183 -14.37 3.51 -8.07
CA ALA A 183 -15.46 2.55 -8.15
C ALA A 183 -15.64 1.90 -6.78
N ALA A 184 -16.66 2.34 -6.05
CA ALA A 184 -17.20 1.64 -4.89
C ALA A 184 -18.56 1.06 -5.28
N GLY A 185 -18.81 -0.23 -5.00
CA GLY A 185 -20.15 -0.81 -5.08
C GLY A 185 -20.44 -1.73 -6.27
N ASN A 186 -19.49 -2.53 -6.73
CA ASN A 186 -19.87 -3.80 -7.37
C ASN A 186 -20.49 -4.72 -6.29
N SER A 187 -21.42 -5.60 -6.66
CA SER A 187 -22.24 -6.43 -5.76
C SER A 187 -21.47 -7.38 -4.80
N SER A 188 -20.14 -7.28 -4.80
CA SER A 188 -19.18 -8.13 -4.09
C SER A 188 -18.54 -7.46 -2.86
N GLY A 189 -18.70 -6.13 -2.68
CA GLY A 189 -18.20 -5.41 -1.48
C GLY A 189 -16.69 -5.15 -1.41
N GLY A 190 -15.95 -5.33 -2.51
CA GLY A 190 -14.49 -5.10 -2.58
C GLY A 190 -14.10 -3.64 -2.81
N PHE A 191 -12.91 -3.24 -2.34
CA PHE A 191 -12.29 -1.95 -2.58
C PHE A 191 -11.31 -2.03 -3.75
N SER A 192 -11.42 -1.13 -4.74
CA SER A 192 -10.50 -1.06 -5.88
C SER A 192 -9.85 0.33 -6.01
N TYR A 193 -8.59 0.39 -6.45
CA TYR A 193 -7.85 1.66 -6.63
C TYR A 193 -6.90 1.61 -7.83
N GLY A 194 -6.92 2.61 -8.71
CA GLY A 194 -6.00 2.72 -9.85
C GLY A 194 -4.99 3.85 -9.67
N TYR A 195 -3.70 3.56 -9.82
CA TYR A 195 -2.59 4.52 -9.81
C TYR A 195 -1.92 4.62 -11.19
N PRO A 196 -2.23 5.67 -11.98
CA PRO A 196 -1.57 5.88 -13.27
C PRO A 196 -0.13 6.38 -13.06
N ILE A 197 0.82 5.78 -13.76
CA ILE A 197 2.22 6.23 -13.81
C ILE A 197 2.35 7.21 -14.98
N THR A 198 2.82 8.41 -14.68
CA THR A 198 3.09 9.42 -15.72
C THR A 198 4.35 9.02 -16.49
N VAL A 199 4.19 8.74 -17.77
CA VAL A 199 5.28 8.45 -18.70
C VAL A 199 5.67 9.71 -19.48
N PRO A 200 6.95 9.87 -19.89
CA PRO A 200 7.33 10.93 -20.80
C PRO A 200 6.52 10.86 -22.10
N PRO A 201 6.23 12.01 -22.74
CA PRO A 201 5.57 12.02 -24.04
C PRO A 201 6.43 11.28 -25.08
N ALA A 202 5.79 10.45 -25.90
CA ALA A 202 6.46 9.74 -26.99
C ALA A 202 6.86 10.71 -28.10
N LEU A 203 7.94 10.41 -28.83
CA LEU A 203 8.39 11.18 -29.99
C LEU A 203 7.36 11.18 -31.14
N ALA A 204 6.58 10.10 -31.24
CA ALA A 204 5.44 9.94 -32.13
C ALA A 204 4.49 8.86 -31.55
N GLY A 205 3.19 8.97 -31.83
CA GLY A 205 2.18 8.03 -31.34
C GLY A 205 1.74 8.28 -29.89
N ALA A 206 0.92 7.37 -29.37
CA ALA A 206 0.50 7.39 -27.97
C ALA A 206 1.61 6.82 -27.07
N ALA A 207 1.89 7.48 -25.94
CA ALA A 207 2.78 6.91 -24.94
C ALA A 207 2.11 5.69 -24.28
N PRO A 208 2.87 4.69 -23.81
CA PRO A 208 2.31 3.52 -23.17
C PRO A 208 1.55 3.90 -21.90
N THR A 209 0.29 3.46 -21.77
CA THR A 209 -0.46 3.65 -20.54
C THR A 209 0.03 2.64 -19.50
N VAL A 210 0.63 3.14 -18.42
CA VAL A 210 1.06 2.32 -17.28
C VAL A 210 0.19 2.68 -16.09
N SER A 211 -0.60 1.74 -15.57
CA SER A 211 -1.44 1.96 -14.38
C SER A 211 -1.39 0.75 -13.47
N LEU A 212 -1.09 0.97 -12.19
CA LEU A 212 -1.16 -0.05 -11.15
C LEU A 212 -2.61 -0.12 -10.64
N SER A 213 -3.15 -1.30 -10.44
CA SER A 213 -4.51 -1.52 -9.96
C SER A 213 -4.48 -2.27 -8.65
N TYR A 214 -5.22 -1.82 -7.64
CA TYR A 214 -5.39 -2.50 -6.36
C TYR A 214 -6.80 -3.07 -6.24
N ASP A 215 -6.94 -4.27 -5.70
CA ASP A 215 -8.23 -4.89 -5.37
C ASP A 215 -8.14 -5.61 -4.00
N SER A 216 -8.97 -5.19 -3.04
CA SER A 216 -8.96 -5.76 -1.68
C SER A 216 -9.57 -7.15 -1.61
N SER A 217 -10.47 -7.52 -2.54
CA SER A 217 -11.06 -8.87 -2.58
C SER A 217 -10.04 -9.93 -2.99
N SER A 218 -9.00 -9.55 -3.74
CA SER A 218 -7.84 -10.40 -4.04
C SER A 218 -6.96 -10.73 -2.82
N VAL A 219 -7.12 -9.96 -1.73
CA VAL A 219 -6.46 -10.15 -0.42
C VAL A 219 -7.38 -10.89 0.54
N ASP A 220 -8.66 -10.47 0.61
CA ASP A 220 -9.66 -11.05 1.52
C ASP A 220 -10.03 -12.50 1.15
N GLY A 221 -9.84 -12.92 -0.11
CA GLY A 221 -10.01 -14.30 -0.57
C GLY A 221 -8.84 -15.24 -0.24
N ARG A 222 -7.74 -14.74 0.33
CA ARG A 222 -6.54 -15.54 0.64
C ARG A 222 -6.70 -16.24 1.98
N THR A 223 -6.94 -17.55 1.94
CA THR A 223 -6.91 -18.40 3.15
C THR A 223 -5.63 -19.23 3.16
N SER A 224 -5.25 -19.79 4.32
CA SER A 224 -4.08 -20.69 4.43
C SER A 224 -4.19 -21.95 3.56
N ALA A 225 -5.37 -22.23 2.99
CA ALA A 225 -5.63 -23.32 2.04
C ALA A 225 -5.42 -22.94 0.56
N THR A 226 -5.24 -21.65 0.25
CA THR A 226 -4.97 -21.14 -1.10
C THR A 226 -3.53 -20.64 -1.18
N ASN A 227 -2.70 -21.25 -2.03
CA ASN A 227 -1.36 -20.74 -2.40
C ASN A 227 -1.50 -19.47 -3.25
N ALA A 228 -2.08 -18.41 -2.70
CA ALA A 228 -2.25 -17.14 -3.37
C ALA A 228 -0.93 -16.37 -3.29
N GLN A 229 -0.09 -16.53 -4.30
CA GLN A 229 1.13 -15.75 -4.41
C GLN A 229 0.79 -14.27 -4.57
N THR A 230 1.51 -13.42 -3.85
CA THR A 230 1.44 -11.97 -3.97
C THR A 230 1.87 -11.56 -5.37
N SER A 231 1.22 -10.55 -5.96
CA SER A 231 1.70 -10.05 -7.25
C SER A 231 3.11 -9.50 -7.08
N TRP A 232 3.84 -9.41 -8.19
CA TRP A 232 5.21 -8.92 -8.23
C TRP A 232 5.36 -7.45 -7.78
N ILE A 233 4.27 -6.67 -7.73
CA ILE A 233 4.26 -5.28 -7.22
C ILE A 233 3.85 -5.19 -5.75
N GLY A 234 3.19 -6.21 -5.22
CA GLY A 234 2.76 -6.23 -3.83
C GLY A 234 1.36 -6.78 -3.62
N GLU A 235 0.97 -6.87 -2.36
CA GLU A 235 -0.30 -7.46 -1.96
C GLU A 235 -1.49 -6.58 -2.32
N GLY A 236 -2.46 -7.18 -3.00
CA GLY A 236 -3.64 -6.51 -3.53
C GLY A 236 -3.38 -5.64 -4.76
N TRP A 237 -2.13 -5.34 -5.11
CA TRP A 237 -1.75 -4.58 -6.30
C TRP A 237 -1.45 -5.51 -7.48
N ASP A 238 -1.82 -5.11 -8.69
CA ASP A 238 -1.52 -5.77 -9.95
C ASP A 238 -1.08 -4.72 -10.97
N TYR A 239 -0.20 -5.14 -11.88
CA TYR A 239 0.01 -4.47 -13.14
C TYR A 239 0.01 -5.52 -14.23
N SER A 240 -0.91 -5.35 -15.16
CA SER A 240 -0.92 -6.08 -16.40
C SER A 240 -0.87 -5.10 -17.57
N THR A 241 0.21 -5.18 -18.34
CA THR A 241 0.36 -4.53 -19.66
C THR A 241 -0.70 -4.98 -20.66
N GLY A 242 -1.33 -6.12 -20.36
CA GLY A 242 -2.22 -6.88 -21.21
C GLY A 242 -1.70 -8.30 -21.34
N PHE A 243 -2.60 -9.27 -21.32
CA PHE A 243 -2.26 -10.69 -21.48
C PHE A 243 -3.44 -11.48 -22.03
N ILE A 244 -3.12 -12.65 -22.57
CA ILE A 244 -4.07 -13.71 -22.87
C ILE A 244 -3.63 -14.95 -22.09
N GLU A 245 -4.55 -15.58 -21.39
CA GLU A 245 -4.29 -16.77 -20.59
C GLU A 245 -5.11 -17.95 -21.08
N ARG A 246 -4.56 -19.15 -20.91
CA ARG A 246 -5.22 -20.43 -21.15
C ARG A 246 -5.18 -21.22 -19.86
N SER A 247 -6.34 -21.74 -19.48
CA SER A 247 -6.49 -22.64 -18.34
C SER A 247 -6.34 -24.09 -18.76
N TYR A 248 -5.74 -24.88 -17.88
CA TYR A 248 -5.60 -26.33 -18.02
C TYR A 248 -6.47 -27.05 -16.99
N LYS A 249 -6.72 -28.34 -17.21
CA LYS A 249 -7.42 -29.19 -16.25
C LYS A 249 -6.46 -30.15 -15.60
N ASN A 250 -6.77 -30.56 -14.38
CA ASN A 250 -5.97 -31.57 -13.69
C ASN A 250 -6.05 -32.93 -14.41
N CYS A 251 -4.90 -33.57 -14.64
CA CYS A 251 -4.81 -34.86 -15.32
C CYS A 251 -5.49 -36.04 -14.61
N SER A 252 -5.68 -35.96 -13.28
CA SER A 252 -6.47 -36.96 -12.53
C SER A 252 -7.92 -37.08 -13.02
N ASN A 253 -8.45 -35.99 -13.58
CA ASN A 253 -9.78 -35.94 -14.18
C ASN A 253 -9.78 -36.25 -15.69
N ASP A 254 -8.62 -36.56 -16.27
CA ASP A 254 -8.44 -36.74 -17.71
C ASP A 254 -7.73 -38.05 -18.07
N GLY A 255 -8.02 -39.11 -17.31
CA GLY A 255 -7.57 -40.46 -17.62
C GLY A 255 -6.15 -40.80 -17.14
N ILE A 256 -5.50 -39.94 -16.34
CA ILE A 256 -4.24 -40.25 -15.65
C ILE A 256 -4.45 -40.17 -14.13
N ALA A 257 -4.81 -41.30 -13.52
CA ALA A 257 -5.11 -41.37 -12.08
C ALA A 257 -3.95 -40.86 -11.21
N ASN A 258 -4.30 -40.15 -10.12
CA ASN A 258 -3.37 -39.60 -9.13
C ASN A 258 -2.33 -38.60 -9.68
N SER A 259 -2.48 -38.14 -10.92
CA SER A 259 -1.59 -37.16 -11.53
C SER A 259 -1.87 -35.75 -10.97
N GLY A 260 -0.83 -35.09 -10.45
CA GLY A 260 -0.86 -33.66 -10.12
C GLY A 260 -0.51 -32.75 -11.31
N ASP A 261 -0.23 -33.34 -12.47
CA ASP A 261 0.11 -32.59 -13.69
C ASP A 261 -1.11 -31.93 -14.35
N GLU A 262 -0.81 -30.94 -15.20
CA GLU A 262 -1.78 -30.26 -16.05
C GLU A 262 -2.03 -31.02 -17.36
N CYS A 263 -3.29 -31.14 -17.74
CA CYS A 263 -3.78 -31.78 -18.95
C CYS A 263 -4.54 -30.80 -19.83
N TRP A 264 -4.51 -31.05 -21.13
CA TRP A 264 -5.15 -30.22 -22.14
C TRP A 264 -6.65 -30.06 -21.88
N GLY A 265 -7.09 -28.84 -21.58
CA GLY A 265 -8.47 -28.51 -21.21
C GLY A 265 -9.40 -28.16 -22.38
N GLY A 266 -8.92 -28.25 -23.62
CA GLY A 266 -9.64 -27.73 -24.79
C GLY A 266 -9.27 -26.28 -25.12
N PHE A 267 -9.86 -25.76 -26.19
CA PHE A 267 -9.66 -24.39 -26.64
C PHE A 267 -10.42 -23.42 -25.73
N ASN A 268 -9.73 -22.96 -24.69
CA ASN A 268 -10.19 -21.92 -23.79
C ASN A 268 -9.14 -20.82 -23.71
N ALA A 269 -9.58 -19.58 -23.61
CA ALA A 269 -8.69 -18.48 -23.28
C ALA A 269 -9.46 -17.31 -22.65
N THR A 270 -8.76 -16.50 -21.87
CA THR A 270 -9.25 -15.22 -21.34
C THR A 270 -8.28 -14.12 -21.75
N MET A 271 -8.81 -12.93 -22.00
CA MET A 271 -8.00 -11.76 -22.37
C MET A 271 -8.19 -10.64 -21.36
N SER A 272 -7.12 -9.90 -21.12
CA SER A 272 -7.11 -8.58 -20.50
C SER A 272 -6.27 -7.66 -21.36
N LEU A 273 -6.86 -6.59 -21.89
CA LEU A 273 -6.18 -5.63 -22.77
C LEU A 273 -6.90 -4.27 -22.74
N ASN A 274 -6.17 -3.20 -22.39
CA ASN A 274 -6.63 -1.81 -22.51
C ASN A 274 -8.02 -1.51 -21.89
N GLY A 275 -8.33 -2.10 -20.73
CA GLY A 275 -9.64 -1.95 -20.07
C GLY A 275 -10.74 -2.89 -20.59
N HIS A 276 -10.44 -3.71 -21.60
CA HIS A 276 -11.28 -4.81 -22.06
C HIS A 276 -10.81 -6.10 -21.40
N SER A 277 -11.72 -6.82 -20.74
CA SER A 277 -11.44 -8.16 -20.23
C SER A 277 -12.60 -9.09 -20.54
N GLY A 278 -12.30 -10.35 -20.80
CA GLY A 278 -13.35 -11.31 -21.10
C GLY A 278 -12.85 -12.67 -21.57
N THR A 279 -13.76 -13.63 -21.55
CA THR A 279 -13.55 -14.96 -22.10
C THR A 279 -13.53 -14.89 -23.62
N LEU A 280 -12.57 -15.58 -24.21
CA LEU A 280 -12.48 -15.77 -25.65
C LEU A 280 -13.26 -17.03 -26.02
N VAL A 281 -14.09 -16.89 -27.04
CA VAL A 281 -14.92 -17.96 -27.58
C VAL A 281 -14.39 -18.30 -28.97
N ARG A 282 -14.17 -19.58 -29.20
CA ARG A 282 -13.79 -20.11 -30.50
C ARG A 282 -15.01 -20.68 -31.19
N ASP A 283 -15.22 -20.30 -32.44
CA ASP A 283 -16.15 -21.00 -33.31
C ASP A 283 -15.51 -22.33 -33.77
N ASP A 284 -16.12 -23.45 -33.40
CA ASP A 284 -15.60 -24.78 -33.74
C ASP A 284 -15.63 -25.08 -35.25
N THR A 285 -16.50 -24.40 -36.02
CA THR A 285 -16.63 -24.58 -37.47
C THR A 285 -15.57 -23.79 -38.22
N THR A 286 -15.43 -22.50 -37.90
CA THR A 286 -14.51 -21.61 -38.62
C THR A 286 -13.12 -21.54 -37.99
N GLY A 287 -13.00 -21.96 -36.72
CA GLY A 287 -11.79 -21.85 -35.91
C GLY A 287 -11.46 -20.43 -35.45
N LYS A 288 -12.33 -19.45 -35.74
CA LYS A 288 -12.11 -18.04 -35.40
C LYS A 288 -12.39 -17.76 -33.94
N TRP A 289 -11.59 -16.87 -33.36
CA TRP A 289 -11.75 -16.43 -31.98
C TRP A 289 -12.37 -15.04 -31.92
N HIS A 290 -13.24 -14.84 -30.94
CA HIS A 290 -13.86 -13.57 -30.63
C HIS A 290 -14.00 -13.43 -29.11
N LEU A 291 -14.09 -12.20 -28.62
CA LEU A 291 -14.53 -11.95 -27.25
C LEU A 291 -15.99 -12.35 -27.09
N GLN A 292 -16.36 -12.94 -25.96
CA GLN A 292 -17.75 -13.27 -25.66
C GLN A 292 -18.69 -12.05 -25.76
N GLY A 293 -18.19 -10.87 -25.37
CA GLY A 293 -18.92 -9.61 -25.47
C GLY A 293 -18.89 -8.94 -26.85
N ASP A 294 -18.14 -9.50 -27.80
CA ASP A 294 -17.92 -9.04 -29.17
C ASP A 294 -17.83 -7.50 -29.32
N ASP A 295 -16.62 -6.97 -29.18
CA ASP A 295 -16.32 -5.54 -29.35
C ASP A 295 -15.80 -5.19 -30.74
N GLY A 296 -15.90 -6.11 -31.71
CA GLY A 296 -15.38 -5.96 -33.06
C GLY A 296 -13.87 -6.16 -33.19
N SER A 297 -13.17 -6.55 -32.13
CA SER A 297 -11.76 -6.97 -32.23
C SER A 297 -11.62 -8.33 -32.91
N THR A 298 -10.59 -8.50 -33.73
CA THR A 298 -10.26 -9.78 -34.37
C THR A 298 -9.10 -10.44 -33.64
N ILE A 299 -9.29 -11.71 -33.25
CA ILE A 299 -8.32 -12.45 -32.44
C ILE A 299 -7.85 -13.66 -33.24
N GLU A 300 -6.54 -13.76 -33.41
CA GLU A 300 -5.89 -14.78 -34.23
C GLU A 300 -4.84 -15.52 -33.38
N PHE A 301 -5.09 -16.78 -33.07
CA PHE A 301 -4.08 -17.68 -32.52
C PHE A 301 -3.23 -18.23 -33.65
N LEU A 302 -1.92 -17.98 -33.58
CA LEU A 302 -0.94 -18.22 -34.63
C LEU A 302 0.23 -19.05 -34.08
N THR A 303 1.07 -19.58 -34.96
CA THR A 303 2.23 -20.43 -34.62
C THR A 303 3.48 -20.00 -35.40
N GLY A 304 4.65 -20.49 -35.00
CA GLY A 304 5.95 -20.20 -35.65
C GLY A 304 6.79 -19.14 -34.94
N ALA A 305 6.43 -18.77 -33.70
CA ALA A 305 7.26 -17.94 -32.83
C ALA A 305 8.47 -18.72 -32.27
N SER A 306 9.57 -18.01 -32.02
CA SER A 306 10.75 -18.57 -31.34
C SER A 306 10.64 -18.33 -29.83
N ASN A 307 9.56 -18.80 -29.19
CA ASN A 307 9.17 -18.41 -27.83
C ASN A 307 9.16 -19.58 -26.82
N GLY A 308 9.56 -20.78 -27.24
CA GLY A 308 9.58 -21.99 -26.40
C GLY A 308 8.23 -22.64 -26.15
N ALA A 309 7.12 -22.04 -26.59
CA ALA A 309 5.80 -22.66 -26.57
C ALA A 309 5.67 -23.72 -27.69
N TRP A 310 4.71 -24.62 -27.53
CA TRP A 310 4.43 -25.68 -28.48
C TRP A 310 4.12 -25.07 -29.85
N ASN A 311 4.84 -25.50 -30.90
CA ASN A 311 4.81 -24.91 -32.24
C ASN A 311 5.04 -23.39 -32.30
N GLY A 312 5.54 -22.77 -31.25
CA GLY A 312 5.68 -21.32 -31.19
C GLY A 312 4.33 -20.60 -31.19
N GLU A 313 3.35 -21.08 -30.43
CA GLU A 313 2.04 -20.44 -30.27
C GLU A 313 2.16 -18.97 -29.81
N TYR A 314 1.50 -18.06 -30.51
CA TYR A 314 1.37 -16.64 -30.14
C TYR A 314 -0.02 -16.12 -30.55
N VAL A 315 -0.39 -14.94 -30.08
CA VAL A 315 -1.70 -14.35 -30.39
C VAL A 315 -1.55 -12.97 -30.99
N LYS A 316 -2.33 -12.69 -32.03
CA LYS A 316 -2.47 -11.37 -32.62
C LYS A 316 -3.91 -10.89 -32.38
N VAL A 317 -4.05 -9.69 -31.82
CA VAL A 317 -5.33 -9.02 -31.63
C VAL A 317 -5.31 -7.74 -32.44
N THR A 318 -6.34 -7.50 -33.24
CA THR A 318 -6.54 -6.23 -33.93
C THR A 318 -7.82 -5.61 -33.41
N ASP A 319 -7.73 -4.42 -32.84
CA ASP A 319 -8.91 -3.72 -32.35
C ASP A 319 -9.66 -3.00 -33.48
N ALA A 320 -10.85 -2.48 -33.18
CA ALA A 320 -11.68 -1.74 -34.14
C ALA A 320 -11.03 -0.42 -34.61
N SER A 321 -10.01 0.08 -33.91
CA SER A 321 -9.24 1.27 -34.31
C SER A 321 -8.14 0.96 -35.32
N GLY A 322 -7.85 -0.33 -35.55
CA GLY A 322 -6.77 -0.80 -36.43
C GLY A 322 -5.41 -0.93 -35.72
N THR A 323 -5.36 -0.76 -34.39
CA THR A 323 -4.15 -1.02 -33.61
C THR A 323 -3.98 -2.53 -33.47
N VAL A 324 -2.75 -3.00 -33.69
CA VAL A 324 -2.41 -4.42 -33.65
C VAL A 324 -1.55 -4.72 -32.43
N TYR A 325 -2.01 -5.66 -31.62
CA TYR A 325 -1.35 -6.13 -30.41
C TYR A 325 -0.85 -7.55 -30.64
N TYR A 326 0.43 -7.79 -30.35
CA TYR A 326 1.04 -9.10 -30.43
C TYR A 326 1.34 -9.59 -29.04
N PHE A 327 1.00 -10.84 -28.75
CA PHE A 327 1.21 -11.48 -27.46
C PHE A 327 2.09 -12.70 -27.63
N GLY A 328 3.21 -12.74 -26.89
CA GLY A 328 4.11 -13.89 -26.86
C GLY A 328 4.87 -14.19 -28.16
N LEU A 329 5.03 -13.23 -29.09
CA LEU A 329 5.79 -13.48 -30.34
C LEU A 329 7.31 -13.63 -30.09
N ASN A 330 7.78 -13.04 -29.00
CA ASN A 330 9.13 -13.06 -28.43
C ASN A 330 10.18 -12.24 -29.18
N HIS A 331 9.95 -11.92 -30.45
CA HIS A 331 10.86 -11.18 -31.31
C HIS A 331 10.09 -10.22 -32.22
N LEU A 332 10.72 -9.10 -32.56
CA LEU A 332 10.12 -8.09 -33.43
C LEU A 332 9.92 -8.61 -34.88
N PRO A 333 8.89 -8.13 -35.58
CA PRO A 333 8.60 -8.56 -36.95
C PRO A 333 9.61 -7.97 -37.95
N GLY A 334 9.92 -8.72 -39.01
CA GLY A 334 10.66 -8.22 -40.19
C GLY A 334 12.20 -8.32 -40.12
N GLY A 335 12.76 -8.83 -39.02
CA GLY A 335 14.20 -9.11 -38.88
C GLY A 335 14.58 -10.58 -39.06
N ASP A 336 15.85 -10.90 -38.80
CA ASP A 336 16.38 -12.28 -38.72
C ASP A 336 16.07 -12.97 -37.37
N LYS A 337 15.27 -12.32 -36.51
CA LYS A 337 14.90 -12.76 -35.15
C LYS A 337 16.11 -12.93 -34.21
N THR A 338 17.16 -12.14 -34.43
CA THR A 338 18.34 -12.10 -33.53
C THR A 338 18.26 -11.00 -32.48
N ASP A 339 17.19 -10.20 -32.49
CA ASP A 339 16.90 -9.22 -31.45
C ASP A 339 16.74 -9.90 -30.08
N PRO A 340 17.04 -9.18 -28.98
CA PRO A 340 16.84 -9.71 -27.64
C PRO A 340 15.41 -10.20 -27.43
N ALA A 341 15.27 -11.45 -26.99
CA ALA A 341 13.98 -12.05 -26.69
C ALA A 341 13.21 -11.24 -25.64
N SER A 342 11.93 -10.99 -25.87
CA SER A 342 11.07 -10.30 -24.90
C SER A 342 10.63 -11.18 -23.73
N ASN A 343 10.74 -12.50 -23.85
CA ASN A 343 10.28 -13.49 -22.87
C ASN A 343 8.79 -13.35 -22.52
N SER A 344 7.99 -12.95 -23.51
CA SER A 344 6.56 -12.63 -23.35
C SER A 344 5.63 -13.86 -23.36
N ALA A 345 6.11 -15.05 -23.69
CA ALA A 345 5.33 -16.29 -23.61
C ALA A 345 5.76 -17.13 -22.40
N TRP A 346 4.83 -17.41 -21.49
CA TRP A 346 5.07 -18.24 -20.31
C TRP A 346 4.45 -19.61 -20.48
N THR A 347 5.26 -20.63 -20.23
CA THR A 347 4.93 -22.00 -20.60
C THR A 347 4.94 -22.95 -19.41
N VAL A 348 4.15 -24.01 -19.50
CA VAL A 348 4.09 -25.11 -18.55
C VAL A 348 4.03 -26.44 -19.32
N PRO A 349 4.58 -27.54 -18.78
CA PRO A 349 4.36 -28.86 -19.36
C PRO A 349 2.89 -29.26 -19.25
N VAL A 350 2.28 -29.69 -20.36
CA VAL A 350 0.87 -30.10 -20.41
C VAL A 350 0.73 -31.45 -21.11
N TYR A 351 0.10 -32.39 -20.43
CA TYR A 351 -0.23 -33.70 -20.98
C TYR A 351 -1.44 -33.60 -21.93
N ASN A 352 -1.39 -34.41 -22.98
CA ASN A 352 -2.38 -34.48 -24.05
C ASN A 352 -2.75 -35.97 -24.23
N PRO A 353 -3.46 -36.59 -23.26
CA PRO A 353 -3.63 -38.04 -23.21
C PRO A 353 -4.69 -38.60 -24.15
N ASN A 354 -5.54 -37.76 -24.76
CA ASN A 354 -6.72 -38.21 -25.48
C ASN A 354 -6.54 -38.22 -27.00
N PRO A 355 -6.78 -39.37 -27.68
CA PRO A 355 -6.92 -39.40 -29.13
C PRO A 355 -8.25 -38.78 -29.55
N ALA A 356 -8.37 -38.50 -30.86
CA ALA A 356 -9.66 -38.15 -31.44
C ALA A 356 -10.66 -39.29 -31.19
N ASN A 357 -11.86 -38.94 -30.74
CA ASN A 357 -12.95 -39.89 -30.54
C ASN A 357 -14.10 -39.53 -31.47
N SER A 358 -14.22 -40.24 -32.59
CA SER A 358 -15.33 -40.05 -33.54
C SER A 358 -16.65 -40.68 -33.06
N THR A 359 -16.62 -41.43 -31.96
CA THR A 359 -17.80 -42.13 -31.40
C THR A 359 -18.43 -41.40 -30.22
N SER A 360 -17.79 -40.35 -29.69
CA SER A 360 -18.42 -39.43 -28.74
C SER A 360 -19.46 -38.54 -29.46
N THR A 361 -20.46 -38.08 -28.72
CA THR A 361 -21.48 -37.15 -29.23
C THR A 361 -21.51 -35.89 -28.37
N PRO A 362 -21.06 -34.73 -28.91
CA PRO A 362 -20.46 -34.55 -30.23
C PRO A 362 -19.07 -35.22 -30.36
N PRO A 363 -18.60 -35.53 -31.58
CA PRO A 363 -17.25 -36.06 -31.80
C PRO A 363 -16.20 -35.13 -31.23
N THR A 364 -15.22 -35.67 -30.50
CA THR A 364 -14.15 -34.87 -29.90
C THR A 364 -12.87 -34.97 -30.73
N PRO A 365 -12.23 -33.83 -31.07
CA PRO A 365 -10.93 -33.85 -31.74
C PRO A 365 -9.85 -34.45 -30.83
N ALA A 366 -8.72 -34.87 -31.42
CA ALA A 366 -7.57 -35.29 -30.63
C ALA A 366 -7.01 -34.10 -29.83
N ASP A 367 -6.42 -34.39 -28.68
CA ASP A 367 -5.61 -33.39 -27.99
C ASP A 367 -4.45 -32.95 -28.91
N PRO A 368 -4.12 -31.64 -29.00
CA PRO A 368 -3.23 -31.09 -30.02
C PRO A 368 -1.86 -31.77 -30.11
N CYS A 369 -1.32 -32.25 -28.99
CA CYS A 369 -0.03 -32.95 -28.93
C CYS A 369 -0.14 -34.45 -28.64
N TYR A 370 -1.31 -35.06 -28.84
CA TYR A 370 -1.45 -36.51 -28.68
C TYR A 370 -0.63 -37.26 -29.75
N SER A 371 0.08 -38.31 -29.33
CA SER A 371 0.73 -39.27 -30.22
C SER A 371 0.33 -40.70 -29.84
N THR A 372 0.02 -41.52 -30.84
CA THR A 372 -0.30 -42.95 -30.64
C THR A 372 0.89 -43.75 -30.10
N THR A 373 2.13 -43.27 -30.30
CA THR A 373 3.34 -43.92 -29.80
C THR A 373 3.50 -43.75 -28.29
N THR A 374 3.23 -42.56 -27.77
CA THR A 374 3.34 -42.24 -26.34
C THR A 374 2.03 -42.40 -25.59
N GLY A 375 0.90 -42.45 -26.30
CA GLY A 375 -0.43 -42.62 -25.72
C GLY A 375 -0.71 -41.57 -24.65
N LYS A 376 -1.07 -42.01 -23.44
CA LYS A 376 -1.34 -41.12 -22.29
C LYS A 376 -0.12 -40.35 -21.80
N ALA A 377 1.10 -40.76 -22.16
CA ALA A 377 2.33 -40.06 -21.82
C ALA A 377 2.66 -38.92 -22.80
N SER A 378 1.80 -38.65 -23.80
CA SER A 378 1.99 -37.53 -24.72
C SER A 378 1.89 -36.20 -23.96
N TRP A 379 2.87 -35.32 -24.14
CA TRP A 379 2.89 -34.00 -23.52
C TRP A 379 3.65 -33.01 -24.40
N CYS A 380 3.38 -31.72 -24.23
CA CYS A 380 4.16 -30.64 -24.81
C CYS A 380 4.31 -29.48 -23.85
N GLN A 381 5.29 -28.61 -24.16
CA GLN A 381 5.49 -27.36 -23.45
C GLN A 381 4.52 -26.31 -24.01
N MET A 382 3.37 -26.11 -23.39
CA MET A 382 2.33 -25.21 -23.90
C MET A 382 2.36 -23.86 -23.18
N ALA A 383 2.00 -22.78 -23.88
CA ALA A 383 1.84 -21.49 -23.24
C ALA A 383 0.58 -21.47 -22.37
N TRP A 384 0.71 -21.06 -21.11
CA TRP A 384 -0.43 -20.79 -20.22
C TRP A 384 -0.75 -19.29 -20.18
N ARG A 385 0.23 -18.43 -20.49
CA ARG A 385 0.06 -16.98 -20.62
C ARG A 385 0.90 -16.43 -21.76
N TRP A 386 0.25 -15.69 -22.66
CA TRP A 386 0.90 -14.80 -23.61
C TRP A 386 0.76 -13.37 -23.10
N ASN A 387 1.85 -12.79 -22.61
CA ASN A 387 1.89 -11.38 -22.23
C ASN A 387 2.03 -10.51 -23.48
N LEU A 388 1.56 -9.26 -23.38
CA LEU A 388 1.68 -8.29 -24.46
C LEU A 388 3.17 -8.10 -24.79
N ASP A 389 3.52 -8.32 -26.05
CA ASP A 389 4.90 -8.28 -26.52
C ASP A 389 5.19 -6.93 -27.18
N TYR A 390 4.38 -6.57 -28.16
CA TYR A 390 4.44 -5.24 -28.74
C TYR A 390 3.11 -4.81 -29.36
N VAL A 391 2.99 -3.50 -29.56
CA VAL A 391 1.84 -2.82 -30.15
C VAL A 391 2.29 -2.04 -31.37
N VAL A 392 1.56 -2.17 -32.46
CA VAL A 392 1.74 -1.39 -33.68
C VAL A 392 0.47 -0.57 -33.90
N ASP A 393 0.60 0.74 -33.88
CA ASP A 393 -0.52 1.64 -34.17
C ASP A 393 -0.74 1.80 -35.70
N PRO A 394 -1.87 2.37 -36.14
CA PRO A 394 -2.15 2.59 -37.57
C PRO A 394 -1.15 3.50 -38.28
N HIS A 395 -0.33 4.25 -37.54
CA HIS A 395 0.73 5.11 -38.06
C HIS A 395 2.10 4.43 -38.10
N GLY A 396 2.19 3.17 -37.67
CA GLY A 396 3.43 2.39 -37.64
C GLY A 396 4.33 2.65 -36.43
N ASN A 397 3.82 3.32 -35.39
CA ASN A 397 4.57 3.47 -34.14
C ASN A 397 4.56 2.14 -33.38
N LEU A 398 5.71 1.79 -32.83
CA LEU A 398 5.95 0.52 -32.14
C LEU A 398 6.20 0.77 -30.66
N THR A 399 5.44 0.09 -29.80
CA THR A 399 5.72 -0.01 -28.36
C THR A 399 6.06 -1.45 -28.02
N THR A 400 7.17 -1.68 -27.30
CA THR A 400 7.65 -3.03 -26.95
C THR A 400 7.69 -3.25 -25.46
N TYR A 401 7.41 -4.46 -25.02
CA TYR A 401 7.40 -4.89 -23.62
C TYR A 401 8.33 -6.08 -23.46
N THR A 402 9.23 -6.01 -22.48
CA THR A 402 10.21 -7.07 -22.20
C THR A 402 10.09 -7.54 -20.76
N TYR A 403 10.20 -8.85 -20.56
CA TYR A 403 9.94 -9.51 -19.30
C TYR A 403 11.20 -10.25 -18.79
N THR A 404 11.32 -10.29 -17.47
CA THR A 404 12.24 -11.20 -16.77
C THR A 404 11.39 -12.25 -16.06
N PRO A 405 11.20 -13.45 -16.64
CA PRO A 405 10.36 -14.47 -16.03
C PRO A 405 11.08 -15.15 -14.86
N GLU A 406 10.32 -15.47 -13.81
CA GLU A 406 10.77 -16.36 -12.74
C GLU A 406 10.38 -17.80 -13.08
N ALA A 407 11.36 -18.70 -13.11
CA ALA A 407 11.14 -20.10 -13.39
C ALA A 407 11.06 -20.91 -12.08
N ASN A 408 10.01 -21.72 -11.96
CA ASN A 408 9.90 -22.74 -10.92
C ASN A 408 9.97 -24.13 -11.56
N TYR A 409 10.43 -25.12 -10.78
CA TYR A 409 10.64 -26.48 -11.24
C TYR A 409 9.84 -27.45 -10.38
N TYR A 410 9.19 -28.42 -11.03
CA TYR A 410 8.51 -29.51 -10.35
C TYR A 410 8.78 -30.83 -11.07
N SER A 411 8.61 -31.95 -10.35
CA SER A 411 8.81 -33.29 -10.94
C SER A 411 7.58 -33.70 -11.74
N ARG A 412 7.63 -33.50 -13.05
CA ARG A 412 6.58 -33.93 -13.98
C ARG A 412 6.40 -35.45 -13.95
N GLY A 413 5.17 -35.92 -13.78
CA GLY A 413 4.85 -37.35 -13.63
C GLY A 413 5.08 -37.94 -12.23
N GLY A 414 5.52 -37.14 -11.25
CA GLY A 414 5.88 -37.60 -9.90
C GLY A 414 4.72 -38.20 -9.07
N GLY A 415 3.46 -37.96 -9.44
CA GLY A 415 2.26 -38.52 -8.79
C GLY A 415 1.60 -39.68 -9.55
N GLN A 416 2.09 -40.01 -10.75
CA GLN A 416 1.47 -41.00 -11.64
C GLN A 416 1.81 -42.46 -11.26
N ASN A 417 2.68 -42.66 -10.27
CA ASN A 417 3.05 -43.98 -9.78
C ASN A 417 2.06 -44.46 -8.71
N SER A 418 1.32 -45.51 -9.03
CA SER A 418 0.79 -46.42 -8.02
C SER A 418 1.91 -47.38 -7.61
N GLY A 419 2.92 -46.87 -6.89
CA GLY A 419 4.12 -47.63 -6.51
C GLY A 419 5.25 -46.76 -6.02
#